data_AF-A0A0A2MG26-F1
#
_entry.id   AF-A0A0A2MG26-F1
#
_cell.length_a   1.000
_cell.length_b   1.000
_cell.length_c   1.000
_cell.angle_alpha   90.00
_cell.angle_beta   90.00
_cell.angle_gamma   90.00
#
_symmetry.space_group_name_H-M   'P 1'
#
loop_
_entity.id
_entity.type
_entity.pdbx_description
1 polymer ?
#
loop_
_entity_poly.entity_id
_entity_poly.type
_entity_poly.pdbx_seq_one_letter_code
_entity_poly.pdbx_strand_id
1 'polypeptide(L)'
;MALTNCKECNSEISDKAFDCPKCGAKLRKPERSFFGKIIKYTFIVFNLLMLLWFVTGVGSAAQTVDAAASEAEQAGAAIGTGIGAMLIITIWVFGDLILGIMTLLTRPKK
;
A
#
# COMPACT_ATOMS: atom_id res chain seq x y z
N MET A 1 -25.23 5.45 25.08
CA MET A 1 -25.62 4.47 24.05
C MET A 1 -27.05 4.77 23.73
N ALA A 2 -27.36 5.22 22.51
CA ALA A 2 -28.73 5.43 22.11
C ALA A 2 -29.28 4.15 21.48
N LEU A 3 -30.54 3.83 21.77
CA LEU A 3 -31.25 2.77 21.07
C LEU A 3 -31.89 3.37 19.82
N THR A 4 -31.77 2.65 18.71
CA THR A 4 -32.37 2.98 17.42
C THR A 4 -33.10 1.76 16.91
N ASN A 5 -34.15 1.95 16.10
CA ASN A 5 -34.88 0.84 15.52
C ASN A 5 -34.17 0.30 14.28
N CYS A 6 -34.03 -1.02 14.21
CA CYS A 6 -33.56 -1.70 13.01
C CYS A 6 -34.55 -1.49 11.86
N LYS A 7 -34.08 -1.02 10.70
CA LYS A 7 -34.95 -0.74 9.54
C LYS A 7 -35.63 -1.97 8.93
N GLU A 8 -35.11 -3.17 9.19
CA GLU A 8 -35.63 -4.43 8.65
C GLU A 8 -36.64 -5.10 9.58
N CYS A 9 -36.31 -5.26 10.87
CA CYS A 9 -37.15 -6.01 11.82
C CYS A 9 -37.78 -5.13 12.92
N ASN A 10 -37.53 -3.82 12.89
CA ASN A 10 -38.04 -2.82 13.84
C ASN A 10 -37.70 -3.07 15.31
N SER A 11 -36.76 -3.97 15.61
CA SER A 11 -36.29 -4.21 16.98
C SER A 11 -35.37 -3.07 17.44
N GLU A 12 -35.47 -2.68 18.71
CA GLU A 12 -34.54 -1.75 19.34
C GLU A 12 -33.13 -2.36 19.43
N ILE A 13 -32.15 -1.64 18.88
CA ILE A 13 -30.75 -2.04 18.80
C ILE A 13 -29.83 -0.86 19.14
N SER A 14 -28.59 -1.15 19.54
CA SER A 14 -27.60 -0.09 19.77
C SER A 14 -27.26 0.63 18.47
N ASP A 15 -27.21 1.96 18.54
CA ASP A 15 -26.66 2.88 17.53
C ASP A 15 -25.23 2.55 17.04
N LYS A 16 -24.48 1.75 17.81
CA LYS A 16 -23.12 1.32 17.50
C LYS A 16 -23.01 -0.08 16.89
N ALA A 17 -24.12 -0.82 16.75
CA ALA A 17 -24.11 -2.17 16.21
C ALA A 17 -23.76 -2.18 14.70
N PHE A 18 -22.84 -3.06 14.28
CA PHE A 18 -22.52 -3.27 12.87
C PHE A 18 -23.54 -4.16 12.17
N ASP A 19 -24.04 -5.16 12.89
CA ASP A 19 -24.99 -6.17 12.43
C ASP A 19 -26.14 -6.24 13.45
N CYS A 20 -27.40 -6.43 13.00
CA CYS A 20 -28.55 -6.55 13.89
C CYS A 20 -28.55 -7.93 14.57
N PRO A 21 -28.55 -8.02 15.92
CA PRO A 21 -28.51 -9.31 16.63
C PRO A 21 -29.81 -10.13 16.50
N LYS A 22 -30.90 -9.51 16.01
CA LYS A 22 -32.21 -10.18 15.87
C LYS A 22 -32.44 -10.75 14.47
N CYS A 23 -32.19 -9.96 13.42
CA CYS A 23 -32.46 -10.38 12.04
C CYS A 23 -31.21 -10.58 11.17
N GLY A 24 -30.01 -10.22 11.67
CA GLY A 24 -28.75 -10.35 10.92
C GLY A 24 -28.52 -9.27 9.85
N ALA A 25 -29.39 -8.25 9.75
CA ALA A 25 -29.20 -7.16 8.80
C ALA A 25 -27.89 -6.39 9.06
N LYS A 26 -27.12 -6.09 8.00
CA LYS A 26 -25.91 -5.27 8.08
C LYS A 26 -26.29 -3.80 8.20
N LEU A 27 -25.99 -3.18 9.33
CA LEU A 27 -26.40 -1.82 9.65
C LEU A 27 -25.36 -0.80 9.21
N ARG A 28 -24.07 -1.12 9.38
CA ARG A 28 -22.95 -0.25 9.02
C ARG A 28 -21.75 -1.04 8.52
N LYS A 29 -20.96 -0.41 7.65
CA LYS A 29 -19.67 -0.93 7.22
C LYS A 29 -18.58 -0.48 8.23
N PRO A 30 -17.67 -1.38 8.66
CA PRO A 30 -16.55 -0.98 9.49
C PRO A 30 -15.59 -0.10 8.67
N GLU A 31 -15.31 1.10 9.17
CA GLU A 31 -14.40 2.05 8.54
C GLU A 31 -13.03 2.07 9.25
N ARG A 32 -11.96 2.33 8.48
CA ARG A 32 -10.62 2.51 9.05
C ARG A 32 -10.59 3.76 9.93
N SER A 33 -9.84 3.68 11.04
CA SER A 33 -9.51 4.85 11.84
C SER A 33 -8.74 5.89 11.02
N PHE A 34 -8.70 7.14 11.48
CA PHE A 34 -7.93 8.20 10.82
C PHE A 34 -6.46 7.79 10.59
N PHE A 35 -5.82 7.25 11.62
CA PHE A 35 -4.45 6.71 11.54
C PHE A 35 -4.33 5.56 10.52
N GLY A 36 -5.33 4.66 10.47
CA GLY A 36 -5.36 3.58 9.48
C GLY A 36 -5.60 4.04 8.03
N LYS A 37 -6.21 5.21 7.83
CA LYS A 37 -6.29 5.87 6.52
C LYS A 37 -4.92 6.44 6.13
N ILE A 38 -4.24 7.15 7.03
CA ILE A 38 -2.89 7.70 6.79
C ILE A 38 -1.93 6.60 6.36
N ILE A 39 -1.81 5.51 7.14
CA ILE A 39 -0.89 4.40 6.82
C ILE A 39 -1.20 3.81 5.44
N LYS A 40 -2.48 3.62 5.11
CA LYS A 40 -2.88 3.10 3.80
C LYS A 40 -2.42 4.04 2.67
N TYR A 41 -2.62 5.34 2.82
CA TYR A 41 -2.20 6.31 1.81
C TYR A 41 -0.67 6.38 1.70
N THR A 42 0.05 6.34 2.82
CA THR A 42 1.51 6.28 2.83
C THR A 42 2.02 5.05 2.08
N PHE A 43 1.44 3.87 2.30
CA PHE A 43 1.80 2.65 1.59
C PHE A 43 1.60 2.77 0.07
N ILE A 44 0.47 3.35 -0.36
CA ILE A 44 0.18 3.57 -1.79
C ILE A 44 1.17 4.57 -2.40
N VAL A 45 1.39 5.72 -1.75
CA VAL A 45 2.31 6.76 -2.24
C VAL A 45 3.74 6.24 -2.31
N PHE A 46 4.19 5.48 -1.31
CA PHE A 46 5.49 4.83 -1.31
C PHE A 46 5.66 3.91 -2.52
N ASN A 47 4.68 3.04 -2.79
CA ASN A 47 4.73 2.13 -3.94
C ASN A 47 4.79 2.86 -5.29
N LEU A 48 3.99 3.93 -5.44
CA LEU A 48 4.00 4.74 -6.65
C LEU A 48 5.35 5.46 -6.84
N LEU A 49 5.91 5.99 -5.75
CA LEU A 49 7.22 6.64 -5.77
C LEU A 49 8.32 5.65 -6.12
N MET A 50 8.31 4.45 -5.52
CA MET A 50 9.29 3.41 -5.82
C MET A 50 9.18 2.92 -7.27
N LEU A 51 7.97 2.76 -7.80
CA LEU A 51 7.76 2.44 -9.21
C LEU A 51 8.32 3.52 -10.13
N LEU A 52 8.03 4.79 -9.83
CA LEU A 52 8.55 5.91 -10.59
C LEU A 52 10.08 5.95 -10.52
N TRP A 53 10.66 5.78 -9.33
CA TRP A 53 12.11 5.78 -9.14
C TRP A 53 12.77 4.61 -9.87
N PHE A 54 12.17 3.42 -9.86
CA PHE A 54 12.68 2.28 -10.58
C PHE A 54 12.66 2.51 -12.10
N VAL A 55 11.52 2.94 -12.66
CA VAL A 55 11.37 3.19 -14.10
C VAL A 55 12.31 4.30 -14.57
N THR A 56 12.37 5.42 -13.85
CA THR A 56 13.20 6.57 -14.25
C THR A 56 14.69 6.32 -13.97
N GLY A 57 15.04 5.68 -12.86
CA GLY A 57 16.41 5.36 -12.48
C GLY A 57 17.03 4.31 -13.38
N VAL A 58 16.35 3.18 -13.60
CA VAL A 58 16.84 2.14 -14.52
C VAL A 58 16.76 2.61 -15.96
N GLY A 59 15.70 3.34 -16.35
CA GLY A 59 15.55 3.86 -17.71
C GLY A 59 16.64 4.86 -18.11
N SER A 60 17.00 5.79 -17.22
CA SER A 60 18.12 6.72 -17.46
C SER A 60 19.47 6.01 -17.48
N ALA A 61 19.67 5.01 -16.62
CA ALA A 61 20.89 4.22 -16.62
C ALA A 61 21.04 3.38 -17.90
N ALA A 62 19.95 2.84 -18.46
CA ALA A 62 19.98 2.14 -19.74
C ALA A 62 20.50 3.03 -20.90
N GLN A 63 20.14 4.32 -20.92
CA GLN A 63 20.66 5.26 -21.91
C GLN A 63 22.19 5.43 -21.81
N THR A 64 22.76 5.34 -20.60
CA THR A 64 24.22 5.39 -20.41
C THR A 64 24.93 4.14 -20.93
N VAL A 65 24.25 2.99 -20.92
CA VAL A 65 24.76 1.74 -21.52
C VAL A 65 24.79 1.86 -23.04
N ASP A 66 23.72 2.40 -23.65
CA ASP A 66 23.62 2.56 -25.11
C ASP A 66 24.58 3.63 -25.66
N ALA A 67 24.90 4.65 -24.86
CA ALA A 67 25.79 5.74 -25.25
C ALA A 67 27.28 5.47 -24.98
N ALA A 68 27.63 4.30 -24.43
CA ALA A 68 29.01 3.98 -24.05
C ALA A 68 29.95 3.93 -25.27
N ALA A 69 31.14 4.52 -25.14
CA ALA A 69 32.10 4.64 -26.24
C ALA A 69 33.05 3.43 -26.35
N SER A 70 33.11 2.59 -25.32
CA SER A 70 33.97 1.40 -25.27
C SER A 70 33.25 0.21 -24.62
N GLU A 71 33.68 -1.00 -24.97
CA GLU A 71 33.14 -2.24 -24.39
C GLU A 71 33.32 -2.28 -22.87
N ALA A 72 34.44 -1.76 -22.35
CA ALA A 72 34.70 -1.69 -20.92
C ALA A 72 33.72 -0.74 -20.19
N GLU A 73 33.42 0.41 -20.81
CA GLU A 73 32.44 1.37 -20.28
C GLU A 73 31.02 0.80 -20.34
N GLN A 74 30.65 0.14 -21.44
CA GLN A 74 29.35 -0.50 -21.59
C GLN A 74 29.14 -1.60 -20.55
N ALA A 75 30.15 -2.46 -20.35
CA ALA A 75 30.11 -3.50 -19.32
C ALA A 75 29.99 -2.91 -17.91
N GLY A 76 30.77 -1.85 -17.62
CA GLY A 76 30.70 -1.14 -16.35
C GLY A 76 29.32 -0.51 -16.09
N ALA A 77 28.75 0.17 -17.09
CA ALA A 77 27.43 0.79 -17.00
C ALA A 77 26.32 -0.25 -16.82
N ALA A 78 26.39 -1.39 -17.52
CA ALA A 78 25.43 -2.48 -17.38
C ALA A 78 25.46 -3.10 -15.98
N ILE A 79 26.67 -3.37 -15.45
CA ILE A 79 26.85 -3.88 -14.08
C ILE A 79 26.35 -2.87 -13.05
N GLY A 80 26.72 -1.59 -13.20
CA GLY A 80 26.28 -0.51 -12.32
C GLY A 80 24.75 -0.36 -12.30
N THR A 81 24.11 -0.44 -13.47
CA THR A 81 22.65 -0.44 -13.60
C THR A 81 22.03 -1.63 -12.87
N GLY A 82 22.58 -2.84 -13.03
CA GLY A 82 22.10 -4.04 -12.35
C GLY A 82 22.20 -3.93 -10.83
N ILE A 83 23.32 -3.42 -10.30
CA ILE A 83 23.49 -3.19 -8.86
C ILE A 83 22.50 -2.14 -8.36
N GLY A 84 22.36 -1.02 -9.07
CA GLY A 84 21.40 0.05 -8.72
C GLY A 84 19.96 -0.47 -8.69
N ALA A 85 19.56 -1.23 -9.72
CA ALA A 85 18.24 -1.86 -9.78
C ALA A 85 18.00 -2.82 -8.60
N MET A 86 18.98 -3.66 -8.27
CA MET A 86 18.89 -4.61 -7.14
C MET A 86 18.76 -3.89 -5.80
N LEU A 87 19.49 -2.78 -5.59
CA LEU A 87 19.37 -1.97 -4.38
C LEU A 87 17.98 -1.34 -4.26
N ILE A 88 17.45 -0.77 -5.35
CA ILE A 88 16.11 -0.19 -5.37
C ILE A 88 15.06 -1.26 -5.04
N ILE A 89 15.13 -2.43 -5.68
CA ILE A 89 14.21 -3.55 -5.41
C ILE A 89 14.29 -3.99 -3.95
N THR A 90 15.50 -4.10 -3.40
CA THR A 90 15.69 -4.50 -2.00
C THR A 90 15.02 -3.51 -1.05
N ILE A 91 15.25 -2.20 -1.24
CA ILE A 91 14.61 -1.14 -0.46
C ILE A 91 13.08 -1.20 -0.61
N TRP A 92 12.60 -1.43 -1.84
CA TRP A 92 11.17 -1.52 -2.12
C TRP A 92 10.53 -2.67 -1.35
N VAL A 93 11.08 -3.88 -1.45
CA VAL A 93 10.55 -5.08 -0.77
C VAL A 93 10.52 -4.90 0.75
N PHE A 94 11.59 -4.36 1.35
CA PHE A 94 11.62 -4.12 2.79
C PHE A 94 10.61 -3.03 3.20
N GLY A 95 10.51 -1.94 2.43
CA GLY A 95 9.51 -0.90 2.66
C GLY A 95 8.08 -1.43 2.58
N ASP A 96 7.79 -2.28 1.59
CA ASP A 96 6.49 -2.93 1.41
C ASP A 96 6.16 -3.92 2.51
N LEU A 97 7.16 -4.67 2.98
CA LEU A 97 6.97 -5.57 4.12
C LEU A 97 6.56 -4.78 5.37
N ILE A 98 7.31 -3.72 5.70
CA ILE A 98 7.06 -2.90 6.89
C ILE A 98 5.71 -2.18 6.79
N LEU A 99 5.49 -1.41 5.72
CA LEU A 99 4.27 -0.63 5.53
C LEU A 99 3.05 -1.53 5.24
N GLY A 100 3.24 -2.67 4.60
CA GLY A 100 2.22 -3.68 4.34
C GLY A 100 1.71 -4.30 5.64
N ILE A 101 2.60 -4.70 6.55
CA ILE A 101 2.21 -5.18 7.88
C ILE A 101 1.43 -4.09 8.63
N MET A 102 1.92 -2.85 8.65
CA MET A 102 1.21 -1.73 9.29
C MET A 102 -0.19 -1.49 8.68
N THR A 103 -0.32 -1.64 7.36
CA THR A 103 -1.59 -1.50 6.64
C THR A 103 -2.58 -2.62 6.97
N LEU A 104 -2.08 -3.83 7.25
CA LEU A 104 -2.88 -4.97 7.72
C LEU A 104 -3.32 -4.80 9.17
N LEU A 105 -2.41 -4.36 10.05
CA LEU A 105 -2.71 -4.15 11.47
C LEU A 105 -3.75 -3.04 11.70
N THR A 106 -3.78 -2.04 10.81
CA THR A 106 -4.76 -0.94 10.85
C THR A 106 -6.05 -1.20 10.07
N ARG A 107 -6.31 -2.45 9.68
CA ARG A 107 -7.56 -2.84 9.02
C ARG A 107 -8.76 -2.61 9.95
N PRO A 108 -9.93 -2.21 9.41
CA PRO A 108 -11.10 -1.97 10.23
C PRO A 108 -11.61 -3.31 10.77
N LYS A 109 -11.88 -3.35 12.08
CA LYS A 109 -12.49 -4.51 12.74
C LYS A 109 -13.99 -4.26 12.87
N LYS A 110 -14.77 -5.34 12.78
CA LYS A 110 -16.18 -5.35 13.17
C LYS A 110 -16.30 -5.39 14.69
#